data_AF-J3GHK9-F1
#
_entry.id   AF-J3GHK9-F1
#
_cell.length_a   1.000
_cell.length_b   1.000
_cell.length_c   1.000
_cell.angle_alpha   90.00
_cell.angle_beta   90.00
_cell.angle_gamma   90.00
#
_symmetry.space_group_name_H-M   'P 1'
#
loop_
_entity.id
_entity.type
_entity.pdbx_description
1 polymer ?
#
loop_
_entity_poly.entity_id
_entity_poly.type
_entity_poly.pdbx_seq_one_letter_code
_entity_poly.pdbx_strand_id
1 'polypeptide(L)' 'MCHILEGTVRLTDADGVAKTFGPGDSFVVAAAGFKGTRENITPVRKVYFTLG' A
#
# COMPACT_ATOMS: atom_id res chain seq x y z
N MET A 1 3.54 5.21 7.16
CA MET A 1 2.17 4.66 7.18
C MET A 1 1.36 5.24 6.04
N CYS A 2 0.50 4.45 5.40
CA CYS A 2 -0.49 4.86 4.41
C CYS A 2 -1.87 4.41 4.88
N HIS A 3 -2.88 5.25 4.71
CA HIS A 3 -4.28 4.92 4.95
C HIS A 3 -5.10 5.24 3.71
N ILE A 4 -5.86 4.28 3.22
CA ILE A 4 -6.62 4.39 1.98
C ILE A 4 -7.98 5.02 2.29
N LEU A 5 -8.29 6.11 1.60
CA LEU A 5 -9.59 6.78 1.69
C LEU A 5 -10.54 6.28 0.60
N GLU A 6 -10.02 6.08 -0.60
CA GLU A 6 -10.81 5.67 -1.78
C GLU A 6 -9.96 4.78 -2.69
N GLY A 7 -10.63 3.86 -3.39
CA GLY A 7 -9.99 2.96 -4.35
C GLY A 7 -9.29 1.76 -3.75
N THR A 8 -8.65 0.97 -4.61
CA THR A 8 -8.03 -0.32 -4.25
C THR A 8 -6.58 -0.37 -4.72
N VAL A 9 -5.69 -0.79 -3.82
CA VAL A 9 -4.28 -1.06 -4.13
C VAL A 9 -3.93 -2.50 -3.78
N ARG A 10 -3.08 -3.12 -4.60
CA ARG A 10 -2.48 -4.42 -4.33
C ARG A 10 -0.97 -4.25 -4.16
N LEU A 11 -0.45 -4.83 -3.09
CA LEU A 11 0.99 -4.94 -2.83
C LEU A 11 1.37 -6.41 -2.92
N THR A 12 2.34 -6.72 -3.75
CA THR A 12 2.94 -8.05 -3.84
C THR A 12 4.35 -7.96 -3.33
N ASP A 13 4.71 -8.74 -2.31
CA ASP A 13 6.08 -8.78 -1.79
C ASP A 13 7.04 -9.58 -2.69
N ALA A 14 8.31 -9.64 -2.30
CA ALA A 14 9.35 -10.36 -3.05
C ALA A 14 9.12 -11.88 -3.10
N ASP A 15 8.38 -12.44 -2.16
CA ASP A 15 8.03 -13.87 -2.12
C ASP A 15 6.78 -14.16 -2.97
N GLY A 16 6.21 -13.14 -3.62
CA GLY A 16 5.04 -13.26 -4.48
C GLY A 16 3.71 -13.22 -3.73
N VAL A 17 3.72 -12.94 -2.43
CA VAL A 17 2.49 -12.85 -1.63
C VAL A 17 1.82 -11.51 -1.88
N ALA A 18 0.63 -11.56 -2.45
CA ALA A 18 -0.19 -10.39 -2.74
C ALA A 18 -1.17 -10.09 -1.59
N LYS A 19 -1.25 -8.83 -1.19
CA LYS A 19 -2.27 -8.27 -0.28
C LYS A 19 -2.97 -7.09 -0.93
N THR A 20 -4.28 -7.06 -0.80
CA THR A 20 -5.13 -5.99 -1.33
C THR A 20 -5.62 -5.11 -0.18
N PHE A 21 -5.60 -3.80 -0.39
CA PHE A 21 -6.03 -2.78 0.56
C PHE A 21 -7.04 -1.85 -0.12
N GLY A 22 -8.16 -1.62 0.56
CA GLY A 22 -9.25 -0.75 0.14
C GLY A 22 -9.54 0.37 1.15
N PRO A 23 -10.65 1.11 0.96
CA PRO A 23 -11.03 2.20 1.84
C PRO A 23 -11.13 1.77 3.31
N GLY A 24 -10.49 2.52 4.21
CA GLY A 24 -10.40 2.21 5.64
C GLY A 24 -9.18 1.37 6.02
N ASP A 25 -8.51 0.73 5.07
CA ASP A 25 -7.32 -0.05 5.36
C ASP A 25 -6.09 0.85 5.57
N SER A 26 -5.26 0.43 6.53
CA SER A 26 -3.97 1.06 6.82
C SER A 26 -2.84 0.06 6.64
N PHE A 27 -1.74 0.51 6.04
CA PHE A 27 -0.53 -0.30 5.93
C PHE A 27 0.72 0.55 6.08
N VAL A 28 1.81 -0.08 6.52
CA VAL A 28 3.13 0.54 6.61
C VAL A 28 4.01 -0.10 5.56
N VAL A 29 4.52 0.72 4.63
CA VAL A 29 5.66 0.34 3.80
C VAL A 29 6.90 0.67 4.62
N ALA A 30 7.69 -0.35 4.96
CA ALA A 30 8.96 -0.11 5.65
C ALA A 30 9.83 0.83 4.81
N ALA A 31 10.27 1.94 5.41
CA ALA A 31 11.07 2.95 4.72
C ALA A 31 12.41 2.38 4.22
N ALA A 32 12.91 1.34 4.88
CA ALA A 32 14.06 0.55 4.43
C ALA A 32 13.59 -0.59 3.50
N GLY A 33 13.37 -0.27 2.22
CA GLY A 33 13.48 -1.27 1.16
C GLY A 33 12.36 -2.30 1.07
N PHE A 34 11.08 -1.87 1.04
CA PHE A 34 10.04 -2.73 0.49
C PHE A 34 10.44 -3.19 -0.92
N LYS A 35 10.73 -4.49 -1.05
CA LYS A 35 11.00 -5.16 -2.32
C LYS A 35 9.73 -5.89 -2.72
N GLY A 36 9.10 -5.39 -3.77
CA GLY A 36 7.80 -5.87 -4.22
C GLY A 36 7.20 -4.95 -5.27
N THR A 37 6.05 -5.33 -5.81
CA THR A 37 5.29 -4.52 -6.76
C THR A 37 4.10 -3.87 -6.07
N ARG A 38 3.76 -2.67 -6.54
CA ARG A 38 2.58 -1.94 -6.13
C ARG A 38 1.72 -1.67 -7.35
N GLU A 39 0.48 -2.12 -7.30
CA GLU A 39 -0.47 -1.99 -8.38
C GLU A 39 -1.72 -1.26 -7.88
N ASN A 40 -2.10 -0.18 -8.56
CA ASN A 40 -3.36 0.50 -8.30
C ASN A 40 -4.44 -0.14 -9.18
N ILE A 41 -5.34 -0.90 -8.58
CA ILE A 41 -6.42 -1.61 -9.31
C ILE A 41 -7.49 -0.62 -9.78
N THR A 42 -7.73 0.42 -8.99
CA THR A 42 -8.60 1.55 -9.32
C THR A 42 -7.86 2.86 -9.04
N PRO A 43 -8.38 4.03 -9.44
CA PRO A 43 -7.88 5.31 -8.92
C PRO A 43 -7.90 5.28 -7.39
N VAL A 44 -6.77 5.59 -6.76
CA VAL A 44 -6.59 5.51 -5.29
C VAL A 44 -6.37 6.90 -4.71
N ARG A 45 -7.10 7.21 -3.63
CA ARG A 45 -6.83 8.35 -2.76
C ARG A 45 -6.39 7.85 -1.39
N LYS A 46 -5.27 8.37 -0.89
CA LYS A 46 -4.69 7.95 0.40
C LYS A 46 -4.05 9.12 1.13
N VAL A 47 -4.01 9.01 2.45
CA VAL A 47 -3.14 9.84 3.30
C VAL A 47 -1.90 9.03 3.67
N TYR A 48 -0.75 9.68 3.72
CA TYR A 48 0.50 9.03 4.11
C TYR A 48 1.26 9.88 5.12
N PHE A 49 1.97 9.19 6.00
CA PHE A 49 2.84 9.77 7.00
C PHE A 49 4.20 9.07 6.92
N THR A 50 5.26 9.85 6.83
CA THR A 50 6.65 9.39 6.87
C THR A 50 7.26 9.87 8.19
N LEU A 51 7.79 8.93 8.98
CA LEU A 51 8.60 9.28 10.14
C LEU A 51 10.03 9.48 9.62
N GLY A 52 10.56 10.69 9.79
CA GLY A 52 11.93 11.05 9.45
C GLY A 52 12.93 10.62 10.51
#